data_AF-A0A959HNV6-F1
#
_entry.id   AF-A0A959HNV6-F1
#
_cell.length_a   1.000
_cell.length_b   1.000
_cell.length_c   1.000
_cell.angle_alpha   90.00
_cell.angle_beta   90.00
_cell.angle_gamma   90.00
#
_symmetry.space_group_name_H-M   'P 1'
#
loop_
_entity.id
_entity.type
_entity.pdbx_description
1 polymer ?
#
loop_
_entity_poly.entity_id
_entity_poly.type
_entity_poly.pdbx_seq_one_letter_code
_entity_poly.pdbx_strand_id
1 'polypeptide(L)'
;MTTPSDPDVFLALADPHRREILRVLTGQPASINAIADRFTISRPAISKHIKLLEASGFIRISPQGRERICHLDDSGFDQVRAWMDYFEAYWHTQFMQLDNYLKSHPDESV
;
A
#
# COMPACT_ATOMS: atom_id res chain seq x y z
N MET A 1 -17.00 -3.97 -3.08
CA MET A 1 -17.30 -3.82 -4.53
C MET A 1 -16.46 -2.65 -5.01
N THR A 2 -15.27 -2.92 -5.55
CA THR A 2 -14.35 -1.91 -6.07
C THR A 2 -14.90 -1.41 -7.40
N THR A 3 -15.25 -0.14 -7.48
CA THR A 3 -15.65 0.50 -8.74
C THR A 3 -14.44 0.61 -9.66
N PRO A 4 -14.57 0.33 -10.97
CA PRO A 4 -13.45 0.27 -11.93
C PRO A 4 -12.85 1.66 -12.30
N SER A 5 -12.96 2.67 -11.43
CA SER A 5 -12.47 4.03 -11.69
C SER A 5 -11.34 4.47 -10.77
N ASP A 6 -11.04 3.73 -9.69
CA ASP A 6 -9.97 4.10 -8.78
C ASP A 6 -8.62 3.56 -9.27
N PRO A 7 -7.54 4.37 -9.24
CA PRO A 7 -6.22 3.95 -9.67
C PRO A 7 -5.70 2.78 -8.84
N ASP A 8 -5.07 1.82 -9.52
CA ASP A 8 -4.55 0.59 -8.95
C ASP A 8 -3.60 0.84 -7.76
N VAL A 9 -3.81 0.08 -6.67
CA VAL A 9 -3.06 0.24 -5.41
C VAL A 9 -1.57 -0.08 -5.54
N PHE A 10 -1.19 -1.01 -6.41
CA PHE A 10 0.21 -1.33 -6.68
C PHE A 10 0.87 -0.23 -7.52
N LEU A 11 0.15 0.34 -8.49
CA LEU A 11 0.64 1.50 -9.23
C LEU A 11 0.88 2.69 -8.30
N ALA A 12 -0.02 2.93 -7.34
CA ALA A 12 0.17 3.96 -6.32
C ALA A 12 1.36 3.65 -5.40
N LEU A 13 1.65 2.39 -5.08
CA LEU A 13 2.83 2.04 -4.27
C LEU A 13 4.14 1.92 -5.06
N ALA A 14 4.13 1.84 -6.38
CA ALA A 14 5.32 1.60 -7.20
C ALA A 14 6.38 2.71 -7.11
N ASP A 15 5.98 3.94 -6.80
CA ASP A 15 6.85 5.11 -6.75
C ASP A 15 7.44 5.35 -5.34
N PRO A 16 8.75 5.62 -5.23
CA PRO A 16 9.41 5.82 -3.95
C PRO A 16 8.94 7.08 -3.20
N HIS A 17 8.61 8.18 -3.90
CA HIS A 17 8.09 9.39 -3.25
C HIS A 17 6.72 9.15 -2.65
N ARG A 18 5.86 8.37 -3.31
CA ARG A 18 4.56 7.99 -2.74
C ARG A 18 4.71 7.16 -1.47
N ARG A 19 5.60 6.16 -1.47
CA ARG A 19 5.92 5.38 -0.26
C ARG A 19 6.48 6.26 0.85
N GLU A 20 7.32 7.24 0.53
CA GLU A 20 7.87 8.18 1.50
C GLU A 20 6.80 9.14 2.07
N ILE A 21 5.86 9.62 1.24
CA ILE A 21 4.72 10.41 1.72
C ILE A 21 3.92 9.61 2.75
N LEU A 22 3.64 8.34 2.48
CA LEU A 22 2.94 7.47 3.44
C LEU A 22 3.74 7.32 4.74
N ARG A 23 5.06 7.12 4.66
CA ARG A 23 5.92 7.09 5.86
C ARG A 23 5.85 8.37 6.67
N VAL A 24 5.90 9.54 6.03
CA VAL A 24 5.77 10.84 6.70
C VAL A 24 4.46 10.93 7.49
N LEU A 25 3.37 10.41 6.93
CA LEU A 25 2.05 10.43 7.55
C LEU A 25 1.85 9.38 8.67
N THR A 26 2.74 8.41 8.84
CA THR A 26 2.67 7.45 9.95
C THR A 26 2.86 8.10 11.32
N GLY A 27 3.60 9.20 11.40
CA GLY A 27 3.83 9.91 12.66
C GLY A 27 2.66 10.78 13.08
N GLN A 28 2.12 11.58 12.15
CA GLN A 28 0.97 12.45 12.38
C GLN A 28 0.38 12.94 11.04
N PRO A 29 -0.90 13.32 10.99
CA PRO A 29 -1.47 14.04 9.86
C PRO A 29 -0.70 15.33 9.56
N ALA A 30 -0.55 15.67 8.28
CA ALA A 30 0.23 16.83 7.85
C ALA A 30 -0.44 17.56 6.69
N SER A 31 -0.22 18.87 6.60
CA SER A 31 -0.71 19.65 5.46
C SER A 31 0.04 19.32 4.18
N ILE A 32 -0.60 19.48 3.02
CA ILE A 32 0.05 19.30 1.71
C ILE A 32 1.36 20.11 1.60
N ASN A 33 1.36 21.33 2.14
CA ASN A 33 2.56 22.18 2.15
C ASN A 33 3.65 21.58 3.04
N ALA A 34 3.31 21.18 4.27
CA ALA A 34 4.27 20.56 5.19
C ALA A 34 4.84 19.24 4.66
N ILE A 35 4.06 18.47 3.90
CA ILE A 35 4.55 17.30 3.17
C ILE A 35 5.52 17.75 2.09
N ALA A 36 5.13 18.69 1.23
CA ALA A 36 5.95 19.14 0.10
C ALA A 36 7.31 19.71 0.53
N ASP A 37 7.38 20.39 1.67
CA ASP A 37 8.62 20.96 2.20
C ASP A 37 9.66 19.89 2.63
N ARG A 38 9.26 18.62 2.73
CA ARG A 38 10.17 17.49 3.02
C ARG A 38 10.80 16.87 1.77
N PHE A 39 10.46 17.35 0.58
CA PHE A 39 10.94 16.79 -0.68
C PHE A 39 11.67 17.83 -1.51
N THR A 40 12.63 17.36 -2.32
CA THR A 40 13.39 18.20 -3.26
C THR A 40 12.71 18.38 -4.61
N ILE A 41 11.61 17.65 -4.85
CA ILE A 41 10.81 17.75 -6.08
C ILE A 41 9.79 18.87 -5.99
N SER A 42 9.26 19.28 -7.14
CA SER A 42 8.35 20.42 -7.21
C SER A 42 7.02 20.18 -6.48
N ARG A 43 6.45 21.24 -5.90
CA ARG A 43 5.13 21.20 -5.25
C ARG A 43 4.00 20.64 -6.15
N PRO A 44 3.94 20.95 -7.46
CA PRO A 44 3.00 20.31 -8.37
C PRO A 44 3.19 18.79 -8.50
N ALA A 45 4.44 18.30 -8.44
CA ALA A 45 4.71 16.86 -8.46
C ALA A 45 4.21 16.18 -7.18
N ILE A 46 4.47 16.76 -6.00
CA ILE A 46 3.92 16.27 -4.73
C ILE A 46 2.40 16.28 -4.73
N SER A 47 1.78 17.34 -5.26
CA SER A 47 0.32 17.40 -5.39
C SER A 47 -0.25 16.28 -6.26
N LYS A 48 0.46 15.90 -7.33
CA LYS A 48 0.07 14.75 -8.17
C LYS A 48 0.20 13.42 -7.41
N HIS A 49 1.28 13.23 -6.67
CA HIS A 49 1.47 12.03 -5.84
C HIS A 49 0.38 11.90 -4.78
N ILE A 50 0.05 13.00 -4.09
CA ILE A 50 -1.02 13.05 -3.08
C ILE A 50 -2.37 12.71 -3.71
N LYS A 51 -2.72 13.30 -4.86
CA LYS A 51 -3.99 12.98 -5.54
C LYS A 51 -4.09 11.49 -5.91
N LEU A 52 -3.00 10.89 -6.38
CA LEU A 52 -2.99 9.47 -6.72
C LEU A 52 -3.17 8.59 -5.46
N LEU A 53 -2.49 8.94 -4.36
CA LEU A 53 -2.64 8.25 -3.09
C LEU A 53 -4.07 8.39 -2.51
N GLU A 54 -4.70 9.55 -2.68
CA GLU A 54 -6.09 9.81 -2.26
C GLU A 54 -7.05 8.95 -3.07
N ALA A 55 -6.89 8.95 -4.41
CA ALA A 55 -7.74 8.17 -5.30
C ALA A 55 -7.56 6.65 -5.12
N SER A 56 -6.37 6.18 -4.74
CA SER A 56 -6.13 4.76 -4.42
C SER A 56 -6.46 4.37 -2.97
N GLY A 57 -7.01 5.28 -2.17
CA GLY A 57 -7.46 5.00 -0.80
C GLY A 57 -6.34 4.81 0.22
N PHE A 58 -5.12 5.29 -0.05
CA PHE A 58 -4.03 5.27 0.94
C PHE A 58 -4.03 6.47 1.87
N ILE A 59 -4.66 7.56 1.43
CA ILE A 59 -4.82 8.78 2.23
C ILE A 59 -6.22 9.34 2.05
N ARG A 60 -6.64 10.14 3.02
CA ARG A 60 -7.83 11.00 2.93
C ARG A 60 -7.45 12.44 3.23
N ILE A 61 -8.13 13.40 2.60
CA ILE A 61 -7.82 14.82 2.76
C ILE A 61 -9.01 15.54 3.41
N SER A 62 -8.74 16.24 4.51
CA SER A 62 -9.74 17.08 5.19
C SER A 62 -9.36 18.56 5.11
N PRO A 63 -10.30 19.48 4.86
CA PRO A 63 -10.04 20.91 4.97
C PRO A 63 -9.90 21.33 6.43
N GLN A 64 -8.87 22.13 6.74
CA GLN A 64 -8.69 22.78 8.03
C GLN A 64 -8.35 24.26 7.81
N GLY A 65 -9.38 25.11 7.81
CA GLY A 65 -9.24 26.52 7.45
C GLY A 65 -8.78 26.68 6.00
N ARG A 66 -7.58 27.26 5.80
CA ARG A 66 -6.97 27.45 4.47
C ARG A 66 -6.09 26.27 4.04
N GLU A 67 -5.84 25.31 4.93
CA GLU A 67 -4.97 24.17 4.65
C GLU A 67 -5.77 22.91 4.32
N ARG A 68 -5.12 22.01 3.57
CA ARG A 68 -5.62 20.66 3.30
C ARG A 68 -4.72 19.68 4.06
N ILE A 69 -5.30 18.98 5.02
CA ILE A 69 -4.59 18.04 5.89
C ILE A 69 -4.77 16.62 5.34
N CYS A 70 -3.66 15.94 5.10
CA CYS A 70 -3.62 14.56 4.67
C CYS A 70 -3.53 13.64 5.89
N HIS A 71 -4.35 12.60 5.89
CA HIS A 71 -4.34 11.52 6.89
C HIS A 71 -4.13 10.20 6.16
N LEU A 72 -3.53 9.21 6.82
CA LEU A 72 -3.56 7.84 6.31
C LEU A 72 -5.00 7.32 6.28
N ASP A 73 -5.26 6.48 5.28
CA ASP A 73 -6.50 5.72 5.11
C ASP A 73 -6.12 4.25 4.87
N ASP A 74 -6.88 3.34 5.47
CA ASP A 74 -6.62 1.90 5.46
C ASP A 74 -7.17 1.21 4.19
N SER A 75 -8.10 1.84 3.48
CA SER A 75 -8.81 1.24 2.33
C SER A 75 -7.86 0.71 1.23
N GLY A 76 -6.79 1.43 0.95
CA GLY A 76 -5.78 1.01 -0.02
C GLY A 76 -4.88 -0.11 0.50
N PHE A 77 -4.56 -0.09 1.80
CA PHE A 77 -3.75 -1.13 2.44
C PHE A 77 -4.51 -2.45 2.56
N ASP A 78 -5.81 -2.42 2.80
CA ASP A 78 -6.65 -3.62 2.88
C ASP A 78 -6.72 -4.36 1.54
N GLN A 79 -6.74 -3.63 0.43
CA GLN A 79 -6.67 -4.23 -0.90
C GLN A 79 -5.32 -4.92 -1.15
N VAL A 80 -4.21 -4.29 -0.73
CA VAL A 80 -2.88 -4.90 -0.81
C VAL A 80 -2.79 -6.13 0.07
N ARG A 81 -3.32 -6.07 1.29
CA ARG A 81 -3.36 -7.19 2.24
C ARG A 81 -4.16 -8.36 1.68
N ALA A 82 -5.37 -8.12 1.21
CA ALA A 82 -6.22 -9.16 0.61
C ALA A 82 -5.53 -9.87 -0.56
N TRP A 83 -4.77 -9.13 -1.38
CA TRP A 83 -3.97 -9.72 -2.45
C TRP A 83 -2.81 -10.57 -1.92
N MET A 84 -2.09 -10.11 -0.89
CA MET A 84 -1.00 -10.88 -0.28
C MET A 84 -1.51 -12.16 0.41
N ASP A 85 -2.62 -12.06 1.15
CA ASP A 85 -3.24 -13.18 1.87
C ASP A 85 -3.60 -14.33 0.92
N TYR A 86 -4.02 -14.03 -0.31
CA TYR A 86 -4.28 -15.02 -1.35
C TYR A 86 -3.03 -15.85 -1.69
N PHE A 87 -1.89 -15.20 -1.89
CA PHE A 87 -0.65 -15.89 -2.23
C PHE A 87 -0.03 -16.61 -1.02
N GLU A 88 -0.17 -16.05 0.17
CA GLU A 88 0.23 -16.72 1.41
C GLU A 88 -0.52 -18.06 1.57
N ALA A 89 -1.85 -18.05 1.40
CA ALA A 89 -2.66 -19.27 1.42
C ALA A 89 -2.27 -20.28 0.33
N TYR A 90 -1.95 -19.79 -0.87
CA TYR A 90 -1.47 -20.62 -1.97
C TYR A 90 -0.17 -21.35 -1.61
N TRP A 91 0.86 -20.62 -1.15
CA TRP A 91 2.15 -21.23 -0.79
C TRP A 91 2.02 -22.17 0.40
N HIS A 92 1.24 -21.80 1.42
CA HIS A 92 0.96 -22.69 2.55
C HIS A 92 0.40 -24.04 2.06
N THR A 93 -0.54 -24.01 1.12
CA THR A 93 -1.10 -25.23 0.52
C THR A 93 -0.05 -26.05 -0.22
N GLN A 94 0.83 -25.42 -1.00
CA GLN A 94 1.91 -26.11 -1.71
C GLN A 94 2.90 -26.78 -0.74
N PHE A 95 3.28 -26.10 0.36
CA PHE A 95 4.15 -26.67 1.38
C PHE A 95 3.49 -27.87 2.10
N MET A 96 2.19 -27.80 2.40
CA MET A 96 1.47 -28.92 3.00
C MET A 96 1.40 -30.15 2.08
N GLN A 97 1.26 -29.94 0.77
CA GLN A 97 1.29 -31.04 -0.21
C GLN A 97 2.66 -31.71 -0.24
N LEU A 98 3.73 -30.93 -0.21
CA LEU A 98 5.10 -31.45 -0.16
C LEU A 98 5.35 -32.24 1.14
N ASP A 99 4.96 -31.70 2.29
CA ASP A 99 5.09 -32.37 3.58
C ASP A 99 4.34 -33.72 3.61
N ASN A 100 3.12 -33.76 3.07
CA ASN A 100 2.35 -35.00 2.93
C ASN A 100 3.02 -36.01 1.97
N TYR A 101 3.61 -35.53 0.88
CA TYR A 101 4.35 -36.40 -0.04
C TYR A 101 5.57 -37.03 0.64
N LEU A 102 6.38 -36.24 1.35
CA LEU A 102 7.56 -36.73 2.07
C LEU A 102 7.18 -37.70 3.20
N LYS A 103 6.08 -37.46 3.92
CA LYS A 103 5.58 -38.38 4.94
C LYS A 103 5.06 -39.71 4.37
N SER A 104 4.54 -39.69 3.13
CA SER A 104 4.03 -40.89 2.46
C SER A 104 5.10 -41.65 1.69
N HIS A 105 6.26 -41.03 1.43
CA HIS A 105 7.43 -41.64 0.80
C HIS A 105 8.68 -41.32 1.64
N PRO A 106 8.79 -41.87 2.87
CA PRO A 106 9.99 -41.69 3.67
C PRO A 106 11.19 -42.23 2.88
N ASP A 107 12.25 -41.45 2.85
CA ASP A 107 13.47 -41.69 2.08
C ASP A 107 13.94 -43.16 2.22
N GLU A 108 13.83 -43.93 1.14
CA GLU A 108 14.38 -45.30 1.04
C GLU A 108 15.88 -45.30 0.68
N SER A 109 16.62 -44.20 0.95
CA SER A 109 18.07 -44.23 0.89
C SER A 109 18.69 -44.64 2.24
N VAL A 110 18.91 -45.96 2.33
CA VAL A 110 19.95 -46.62 3.14
C VAL A 110 21.33 -46.32 2.56
#